data_AF-A0A3M1R655-F1
#
_entry.id   AF-A0A3M1R655-F1
#
_cell.length_a   1.000
_cell.length_b   1.000
_cell.length_c   1.000
_cell.angle_alpha   90.00
_cell.angle_beta   90.00
_cell.angle_gamma   90.00
#
_symmetry.space_group_name_H-M   'P 1'
#
loop_
_entity.id
_entity.type
_entity.pdbx_description
1 polymer ?
#
loop_
_entity_poly.entity_id
_entity_poly.type
_entity_poly.pdbx_seq_one_letter_code
_entity_poly.pdbx_strand_id
1 'polypeptide(L)'
;YKHALRNALIPVIAIVGLQMGYMFGGTVITELIFAWPGLSTYLFFGIFKRDYPVVQGVVLVSSLILITINLLTDLLFGLLDPRVRYE
;
A
#
# COMPACT_ATOMS: atom_id res chain seq x y z
N TYR A 1 19.01 -23.34 -13.60
CA TYR A 1 17.89 -23.27 -12.64
C TYR A 1 18.10 -22.29 -11.49
N LYS A 2 19.25 -22.29 -10.76
CA LYS A 2 19.51 -21.36 -9.63
C LYS A 2 19.51 -19.85 -10.00
N HIS A 3 19.85 -19.51 -11.25
CA HIS A 3 19.91 -18.12 -11.73
C HIS A 3 18.58 -17.59 -12.30
N ALA A 4 17.72 -18.47 -12.83
CA ALA A 4 16.43 -18.08 -13.39
C ALA A 4 15.42 -17.68 -12.30
N LEU A 5 15.47 -18.37 -11.14
CA LEU A 5 14.59 -18.09 -10.00
C LEU A 5 14.86 -16.70 -9.39
N ARG A 6 16.14 -16.30 -9.29
CA ARG A 6 16.53 -14.99 -8.73
C ARG A 6 16.16 -13.81 -9.65
N ASN A 7 16.19 -14.03 -10.98
CA ASN A 7 15.82 -13.01 -11.96
C ASN A 7 14.29 -12.89 -12.15
N ALA A 8 13.53 -13.96 -11.89
CA ALA A 8 12.07 -13.96 -11.92
C ALA A 8 11.43 -13.39 -10.63
N LEU A 9 12.15 -13.39 -9.51
CA LEU A 9 11.66 -12.83 -8.24
C LEU A 9 11.52 -11.30 -8.25
N ILE A 10 12.31 -10.60 -9.08
CA ILE A 10 12.27 -9.13 -9.22
C ILE A 10 10.88 -8.65 -9.68
N PRO A 11 10.33 -9.12 -10.83
CA PRO A 11 8.98 -8.73 -11.25
C PRO A 11 7.87 -9.28 -10.35
N VAL A 12 8.08 -10.41 -9.68
CA VAL A 12 7.07 -10.96 -8.75
C VAL A 12 6.85 -10.03 -7.56
N ILE A 13 7.93 -9.54 -6.95
CA ILE A 13 7.83 -8.58 -5.83
C ILE A 13 7.20 -7.25 -6.28
N ALA A 14 7.52 -6.79 -7.49
CA ALA A 14 6.88 -5.63 -8.12
C ALA A 14 5.35 -5.78 -8.15
N ILE A 15 4.90 -6.91 -8.67
CA ILE A 15 3.48 -7.21 -8.87
C ILE A 15 2.78 -7.34 -7.52
N VAL A 16 3.45 -7.94 -6.52
CA VAL A 16 2.91 -8.04 -5.16
C VAL A 16 2.73 -6.66 -4.52
N GLY A 17 3.73 -5.77 -4.61
CA GLY A 17 3.60 -4.39 -4.10
C GLY A 17 2.47 -3.62 -4.78
N LEU A 18 2.37 -3.73 -6.11
CA LEU A 18 1.28 -3.12 -6.89
C LEU A 18 -0.09 -3.70 -6.50
N GLN A 19 -0.20 -5.03 -6.32
CA GLN A 19 -1.43 -5.70 -5.88
C GLN A 19 -1.84 -5.28 -4.48
N MET A 20 -0.91 -5.10 -3.55
CA MET A 20 -1.21 -4.59 -2.21
C MET A 20 -1.84 -3.19 -2.27
N GLY A 21 -1.35 -2.33 -3.17
CA GLY A 21 -1.98 -1.02 -3.44
C GLY A 21 -3.40 -1.15 -4.01
N TYR A 22 -3.62 -2.06 -4.95
CA TYR A 22 -4.96 -2.36 -5.48
C TYR A 22 -5.90 -2.90 -4.42
N MET A 23 -5.42 -3.78 -3.54
CA MET A 23 -6.19 -4.34 -2.44
C MET A 23 -6.60 -3.23 -1.47
N PHE A 24 -5.71 -2.29 -1.15
CA PHE A 24 -6.02 -1.13 -0.31
C PHE A 24 -7.13 -0.26 -0.91
N GLY A 25 -7.10 -0.03 -2.23
CA GLY A 25 -8.18 0.65 -2.95
C GLY A 25 -9.51 -0.13 -2.94
N GLY A 26 -9.45 -1.46 -3.06
CA GLY A 26 -10.60 -2.34 -2.95
C GLY A 26 -11.20 -2.41 -1.54
N THR A 27 -10.37 -2.26 -0.50
CA THR A 27 -10.81 -2.27 0.90
C THR A 27 -11.83 -1.18 1.18
N VAL A 28 -11.69 0.00 0.55
CA VAL A 28 -12.68 1.10 0.65
C VAL A 28 -14.07 0.66 0.23
N ILE A 29 -14.17 -0.06 -0.90
CA ILE A 29 -15.44 -0.54 -1.44
C ILE A 29 -16.04 -1.60 -0.52
N THR A 30 -15.21 -2.52 0.01
CA THR A 30 -15.69 -3.54 0.93
C THR A 30 -16.16 -2.98 2.27
N GLU A 31 -15.49 -1.94 2.79
CA GLU A 31 -15.90 -1.25 4.02
C GLU A 31 -17.27 -0.58 3.87
N LEU A 32 -17.51 0.05 2.72
CA LEU A 32 -18.76 0.75 2.43
C LEU A 32 -19.93 -0.22 2.23
N ILE A 33 -19.74 -1.31 1.48
CA ILE A 33 -20.83 -2.25 1.15
C ILE A 33 -21.22 -3.11 2.35
N PHE A 34 -20.24 -3.59 3.13
CA PHE A 34 -20.50 -4.44 4.30
C PHE A 34 -20.73 -3.66 5.59
N ALA A 35 -20.76 -2.33 5.54
CA ALA A 35 -20.82 -1.45 6.71
C ALA A 35 -19.78 -1.81 7.79
N TRP A 36 -18.61 -2.30 7.37
CA TRP A 36 -17.54 -2.66 8.28
C TRP A 36 -16.88 -1.38 8.81
N PRO A 37 -16.75 -1.20 10.14
CA PRO A 37 -16.10 -0.03 10.70
C PRO A 37 -14.59 -0.07 10.43
N GLY A 38 -14.16 0.59 9.36
CA GLY A 38 -12.76 0.73 8.96
C GLY A 38 -12.32 2.19 8.83
N LEU A 39 -11.08 2.39 8.38
CA LEU A 39 -10.48 3.72 8.22
C LEU A 39 -11.27 4.58 7.24
N SER A 40 -11.72 4.02 6.12
CA SER A 40 -12.43 4.75 5.06
C SER A 40 -13.85 5.11 5.49
N THR A 41 -14.52 4.22 6.21
CA THR A 41 -15.82 4.49 6.83
C THR A 41 -15.70 5.62 7.88
N TYR A 42 -14.61 5.64 8.65
CA TYR A 42 -14.34 6.69 9.65
C TYR A 42 -14.11 8.06 9.01
N LEU A 43 -13.39 8.11 7.88
CA LEU A 43 -13.24 9.32 7.06
C LEU A 43 -14.61 9.85 6.60
N PHE A 44 -15.47 8.97 6.08
CA PHE A 44 -16.82 9.32 5.64
C PHE A 44 -17.64 9.97 6.75
N PHE A 45 -17.65 9.38 7.95
CA PHE A 45 -18.32 9.98 9.11
C PHE A 45 -17.74 11.35 9.49
N GLY A 46 -16.42 11.51 9.43
CA GLY A 46 -15.74 12.80 9.68
C GLY A 46 -16.16 13.89 8.69
N ILE A 47 -16.28 13.55 7.40
CA ILE A 47 -16.76 14.47 6.36
C ILE A 47 -18.20 14.89 6.63
N PHE A 48 -19.09 13.94 6.94
CA PHE A 48 -20.50 14.23 7.23
C PHE A 48 -20.68 15.10 8.48
N LYS A 49 -19.83 14.91 9.50
CA LYS A 49 -19.82 15.74 10.72
C LYS A 49 -19.03 17.04 10.58
N ARG A 50 -18.46 17.34 9.40
CA ARG A 50 -17.54 18.47 9.17
C ARG A 50 -16.37 18.52 10.16
N ASP A 51 -15.96 17.36 10.64
CA ASP A 51 -14.85 17.21 11.57
C ASP A 51 -13.54 17.11 10.79
N TYR A 52 -13.02 18.27 10.38
CA TYR A 52 -11.78 18.38 9.61
C TYR A 52 -10.57 17.74 10.30
N PRO A 53 -10.37 17.86 11.63
CA PRO A 53 -9.30 17.15 12.34
C PRO A 53 -9.35 15.62 12.15
N VAL A 54 -10.54 15.01 12.23
CA VAL A 54 -10.69 13.56 12.03
C VAL A 54 -10.35 13.16 10.60
N VAL A 55 -10.85 13.91 9.61
CA VAL A 55 -10.55 13.64 8.19
C VAL A 55 -9.04 13.73 7.94
N GLN A 56 -8.39 14.77 8.44
CA GLN A 56 -6.95 14.96 8.29
C GLN A 56 -6.15 13.85 8.98
N GLY A 57 -6.55 13.43 10.18
CA GLY A 57 -5.92 12.31 10.89
C GLY A 57 -6.01 11.00 10.11
N VAL A 58 -7.18 10.67 9.57
CA VAL A 58 -7.37 9.45 8.78
C VAL A 58 -6.56 9.50 7.48
N VAL A 59 -6.54 10.64 6.79
CA VAL A 59 -5.72 10.81 5.58
C VAL A 59 -4.23 10.63 5.91
N LEU A 60 -3.73 11.25 6.98
CA LEU A 60 -2.32 11.12 7.40
C LEU A 60 -1.94 9.67 7.70
N VAL A 61 -2.77 8.95 8.46
CA VAL A 61 -2.52 7.53 8.78
C VAL A 61 -2.53 6.69 7.51
N SER A 62 -3.51 6.91 6.63
CA SER A 62 -3.63 6.17 5.36
C SER A 62 -2.44 6.43 4.44
N SER A 63 -2.02 7.69 4.29
CA SER A 63 -0.83 8.06 3.54
C SER A 63 0.43 7.46 4.13
N LEU A 64 0.59 7.44 5.46
CA LEU A 64 1.75 6.84 6.12
C LEU A 64 1.85 5.34 5.85
N ILE A 65 0.71 4.63 5.89
CA ILE A 65 0.66 3.19 5.55
C ILE A 65 1.08 2.97 4.10
N LEU A 66 0.53 3.73 3.16
CA LEU A 66 0.87 3.60 1.73
C LEU A 66 2.34 3.92 1.46
N ILE A 67 2.89 4.98 2.09
CA ILE A 67 4.31 5.32 1.98
C ILE A 67 5.17 4.20 2.56
N THR A 68 4.78 3.62 3.69
CA THR A 68 5.51 2.51 4.31
C THR A 68 5.52 1.27 3.42
N ILE A 69 4.39 0.93 2.80
CA ILE A 69 4.31 -0.22 1.86
C ILE A 69 5.18 0.04 0.62
N ASN A 70 5.13 1.24 0.04
CA ASN A 70 5.98 1.60 -1.10
C ASN A 70 7.46 1.54 -0.70
N LEU A 71 7.84 2.10 0.44
CA LEU A 71 9.22 2.06 0.94
C LEU A 71 9.71 0.62 1.18
N LEU A 72 8.87 -0.24 1.76
CA LEU A 72 9.18 -1.67 1.92
C LEU A 72 9.37 -2.36 0.56
N THR A 73 8.52 -2.03 -0.41
CA THR A 73 8.61 -2.56 -1.77
C THR A 73 9.93 -2.12 -2.42
N ASP A 74 10.28 -0.83 -2.34
CA ASP A 74 11.52 -0.27 -2.86
C ASP A 74 12.77 -0.84 -2.16
N LEU A 75 12.71 -1.05 -0.85
CA LEU A 75 13.80 -1.68 -0.09
C LEU A 75 14.00 -3.15 -0.51
N LEU A 76 12.91 -3.90 -0.68
CA LEU A 76 12.94 -5.28 -1.16
C LEU A 76 13.50 -5.34 -2.59
N PHE A 77 13.15 -4.38 -3.44
CA PHE A 77 13.78 -4.21 -4.75
C PHE A 77 15.28 -3.96 -4.63
N GLY A 78 15.71 -2.99 -3.83
CA GLY A 78 17.13 -2.66 -3.64
C GLY A 78 17.97 -3.81 -3.05
N LEU A 79 17.37 -4.66 -2.22
CA LEU A 79 17.99 -5.87 -1.68
C LEU A 79 18.09 -7.01 -2.71
N LEU A 80 17.09 -7.16 -3.57
CA LEU A 80 17.08 -8.21 -4.58
C LEU A 80 17.86 -7.86 -5.83
N ASP A 81 17.96 -6.58 -6.18
CA ASP A 81 18.61 -6.13 -7.41
C ASP A 81 20.12 -5.93 -7.22
N PRO A 82 20.98 -6.83 -7.73
CA PRO A 82 22.43 -6.68 -7.66
C PRO A 82 22.95 -5.71 -8.74
N ARG A 83 22.09 -5.18 -9.63
CA ARG A 83 22.50 -4.30 -10.74
C ARG A 83 22.77 -2.86 -10.33
N VAL A 84 22.31 -2.42 -9.16
CA VAL A 84 22.69 -1.10 -8.58
C VAL A 84 24.17 -1.07 -8.15
N ARG A 85 24.87 -2.22 -8.14
CA ARG A 85 26.27 -2.33 -7.68
C ARG A 85 27.34 -2.17 -8.76
N TYR A 86 27.00 -1.89 -10.02
CA TYR A 86 27.99 -1.64 -11.06
C TYR A 86 27.54 -0.53 -12.02
N GLU A 87 27.78 0.72 -11.63
CA GLU A 87 28.82 1.55 -12.25
C GLU A 87 29.65 2.23 -11.16
#